data_AF-A0A3D5BPJ3-F1
#
_entry.id   AF-A0A3D5BPJ3-F1
#
_cell.length_a   1.000
_cell.length_b   1.000
_cell.length_c   1.000
_cell.angle_alpha   90.00
_cell.angle_beta   90.00
_cell.angle_gamma   90.00
#
_symmetry.space_group_name_H-M   'P 1'
#
loop_
_entity.id
_entity.type
_entity.pdbx_description
1 polymer ?
#
loop_
_entity_poly.entity_id
_entity_poly.type
_entity_poly.pdbx_seq_one_letter_code
_entity_poly.pdbx_strand_id
1 'polypeptide(L)' 'GGTVAAAFRKRGLPAVCWSTLLNTAHQPNEHSSIANTIADARVFARLLLDSEE' A
#
# COMPACT_ATOMS: atom_id res chain seq x y z
N GLY A 1 10.16 -10.06 0.13
CA GLY A 1 9.69 -9.07 -0.87
C GLY A 1 8.99 -9.76 -2.02
N GLY A 2 7.80 -10.34 -1.79
CA GLY A 2 7.04 -11.09 -2.79
C GLY A 2 6.08 -10.25 -3.63
N THR A 3 6.14 -8.92 -3.51
CA THR A 3 5.27 -8.01 -4.26
C THR A 3 5.93 -7.57 -5.56
N VAL A 4 5.14 -7.10 -6.52
CA VAL A 4 5.63 -6.61 -7.83
C VAL A 4 6.65 -5.47 -7.67
N ALA A 5 6.60 -4.71 -6.57
CA ALA A 5 7.58 -3.67 -6.25
C ALA A 5 9.04 -4.19 -6.21
N ALA A 6 9.26 -5.48 -5.95
CA ALA A 6 10.58 -6.09 -6.01
C ALA A 6 11.21 -6.03 -7.41
N ALA A 7 10.42 -6.18 -8.48
CA ALA A 7 10.93 -6.11 -9.85
C ALA A 7 11.43 -4.70 -10.21
N PHE A 8 10.74 -3.66 -9.73
CA PHE A 8 11.14 -2.27 -9.91
C PHE A 8 12.44 -1.96 -9.15
N ARG A 9 12.53 -2.36 -7.88
CA ARG A 9 13.75 -2.18 -7.08
C ARG A 9 14.96 -2.91 -7.67
N LYS A 10 14.78 -4.11 -8.25
CA LYS A 10 15.85 -4.82 -8.97
C LYS A 10 16.40 -4.05 -10.17
N ARG A 11 15.63 -3.11 -10.73
CA ARG A 11 16.05 -2.22 -11.83
C ARG A 11 16.58 -0.87 -11.33
N GLY A 12 16.78 -0.69 -10.02
CA GLY A 12 17.24 0.57 -9.43
C GLY A 12 16.15 1.64 -9.31
N LEU A 13 14.87 1.30 -9.55
CA LEU A 13 13.77 2.26 -9.43
C LEU A 13 13.25 2.30 -7.98
N PRO A 14 13.01 3.50 -7.40
CA PRO A 14 12.38 3.61 -6.10
C PRO A 14 10.94 3.09 -6.17
N ALA A 15 10.63 2.07 -5.38
CA ALA A 15 9.30 1.46 -5.37
C ALA A 15 8.95 0.87 -4.01
N VAL A 16 7.76 1.21 -3.52
CA VAL A 16 7.17 0.70 -2.28
C VAL A 16 5.86 -0.03 -2.59
N CYS A 17 5.45 -0.94 -1.70
CA CYS A 17 4.11 -1.53 -1.71
C CYS A 17 3.49 -1.18 -0.36
N TRP A 18 2.32 -0.55 -0.39
CA TRP A 18 1.69 0.02 0.80
C TRP A 18 0.26 -0.48 0.94
N SER A 19 -0.07 -0.97 2.14
CA SER A 19 -1.44 -1.16 2.62
C SER A 19 -1.43 -1.39 4.13
N THR A 20 -2.46 -0.91 4.82
CA THR A 20 -2.70 -1.16 6.25
C THR A 20 -3.54 -2.43 6.40
N LEU A 21 -2.89 -3.57 6.64
CA LEU A 21 -3.52 -4.89 6.59
C LEU A 21 -3.87 -5.45 7.98
N LEU A 22 -4.95 -6.22 8.05
CA LEU A 22 -5.32 -7.03 9.22
C LEU A 22 -4.62 -8.40 9.26
N ASN A 23 -3.78 -8.70 8.26
CA ASN A 23 -3.04 -9.96 8.11
C ASN A 23 -3.93 -11.22 8.04
N THR A 24 -5.13 -11.11 7.46
CA THR A 24 -6.08 -12.21 7.27
C THR A 24 -6.11 -12.77 5.83
N ALA A 25 -5.21 -12.30 4.96
CA ALA A 25 -5.13 -12.76 3.58
C ALA A 25 -4.88 -14.28 3.51
N HIS A 26 -5.65 -14.98 2.67
CA HIS A 26 -5.59 -16.43 2.50
C HIS A 26 -5.97 -17.24 3.75
N GLN A 27 -6.71 -16.64 4.69
CA GLN A 27 -7.27 -17.31 5.85
C GLN A 27 -8.81 -17.33 5.79
N PRO A 28 -9.49 -18.28 6.46
CA PRO A 28 -10.94 -18.21 6.65
C PRO A 28 -11.36 -16.89 7.31
N ASN A 29 -12.55 -16.38 6.97
CA ASN A 29 -13.05 -15.07 7.41
C ASN A 29 -12.13 -13.89 7.02
N GLU A 30 -11.50 -13.97 5.85
CA GLU A 30 -10.78 -12.85 5.24
C GLU A 30 -11.69 -11.62 5.14
N HIS A 31 -11.22 -10.48 5.63
CA HIS A 31 -11.96 -9.23 5.64
C HIS A 31 -11.00 -8.04 5.65
N SER A 32 -11.54 -6.87 5.32
CA SER A 32 -10.85 -5.59 5.36
C SER A 32 -11.48 -4.65 6.40
N SER A 33 -10.80 -3.53 6.67
CA SER A 33 -11.28 -2.48 7.57
C SER A 33 -11.52 -1.21 6.77
N ILE A 34 -12.73 -0.65 6.86
CA ILE A 34 -13.08 0.63 6.23
C ILE A 34 -12.15 1.74 6.75
N ALA A 35 -11.84 1.74 8.06
CA ALA A 35 -10.92 2.72 8.64
C ALA A 35 -9.52 2.61 8.04
N ASN A 36 -9.02 1.39 7.79
CA ASN A 36 -7.73 1.17 7.14
C ASN A 36 -7.76 1.64 5.68
N THR A 37 -8.84 1.32 4.94
CA THR A 37 -9.00 1.78 3.55
C THR A 37 -8.99 3.31 3.46
N ILE A 38 -9.68 4.00 4.37
CA ILE A 38 -9.67 5.47 4.43
C ILE A 38 -8.26 6.00 4.77
N ALA A 39 -7.54 5.36 5.70
CA ALA A 39 -6.19 5.75 6.05
C ALA A 39 -5.22 5.59 4.86
N ASP A 40 -5.27 4.45 4.16
CA ASP A 40 -4.47 4.21 2.96
C ASP A 40 -4.82 5.21 1.85
N ALA A 41 -6.10 5.52 1.64
CA ALA A 41 -6.53 6.52 0.67
C ALA A 41 -5.93 7.91 0.97
N ARG A 42 -5.80 8.30 2.24
CA ARG A 42 -5.12 9.56 2.63
C ARG A 42 -3.64 9.56 2.27
N VAL A 43 -2.95 8.43 2.40
CA VAL A 43 -1.54 8.31 1.97
C VAL A 43 -1.43 8.55 0.47
N PHE A 44 -2.27 7.90 -0.34
CA PHE A 44 -2.26 8.12 -1.79
C PHE A 44 -2.67 9.53 -2.19
N ALA A 45 -3.66 10.12 -1.51
CA ALA A 45 -4.07 11.50 -1.75
C ALA A 45 -2.90 12.46 -1.50
N ARG A 46 -2.18 12.33 -0.38
CA ARG A 46 -0.98 13.14 -0.13
C ARG A 46 0.10 12.93 -1.18
N LEU A 47 0.40 11.68 -1.56
CA LEU A 47 1.42 11.38 -2.57
C LEU A 47 1.11 11.97 -3.95
N LEU A 48 -0.17 12.09 -4.31
CA LEU A 48 -0.59 12.52 -5.65
C LEU A 48 -1.01 13.99 -5.72
N LEU A 49 -1.47 14.57 -4.61
CA LEU A 49 -2.18 15.85 -4.58
C LEU A 49 -1.59 16.87 -3.59
N ASP A 50 -0.75 16.48 -2.63
CA ASP A 50 -0.03 17.50 -1.84
C ASP A 50 0.95 18.20 -2.80
N SER A 51 0.80 19.51 -2.95
CA SER A 51 1.79 20.35 -3.60
C SER A 51 3.01 20.49 -2.69
N GLU A 52 4.21 20.44 -3.27
CA GLU A 52 5.42 20.89 -2.59
C GLU A 52 5.25 22.40 -2.29
N GLU A 53 5.08 22.73 -1.01
CA GLU A 53 5.47 24.03 -0.47
C GLU A 53 6.94 23.96 -0.03
#